data_AF-A0AA89P0C6-F1
#
_entry.id   AF-A0AA89P0C6-F1
#
_cell.length_a   1.000
_cell.length_b   1.000
_cell.length_c   1.000
_cell.angle_alpha   90.00
_cell.angle_beta   90.00
_cell.angle_gamma   90.00
#
_symmetry.space_group_name_H-M   'P 1'
#
loop_
_entity.id
_entity.type
_entity.pdbx_description
1 polymer ?
#
loop_
_entity_poly.entity_id
_entity_poly.type
_entity_poly.pdbx_seq_one_letter_code
_entity_poly.pdbx_strand_id
1 'polypeptide(L)' 'MEIMPDHVHLLIQCDPQFGIHRVVKHLKGYTSRILRQEFPHLKSRLPSLWTNSYFVATVGTVSLDVVKQYIESQPTRNGK' A
#
# COMPACT_ATOMS: atom_id res chain seq x y z
N MET A 1 -7.98 -3.27 8.61
CA MET A 1 -7.45 -4.46 7.90
C MET A 1 -8.47 -5.55 8.05
N GLU A 2 -8.79 -6.22 6.96
CA GLU A 2 -9.69 -7.38 6.97
C GLU A 2 -8.91 -8.59 6.45
N ILE A 3 -8.98 -9.71 7.17
CA ILE A 3 -8.32 -10.96 6.80
C ILE A 3 -9.42 -11.98 6.51
N MET A 4 -9.39 -12.51 5.30
CA MET A 4 -10.24 -13.61 4.85
C MET A 4 -9.39 -14.87 4.71
N PRO A 5 -10.00 -16.07 4.64
CA PRO A 5 -9.25 -17.32 4.52
C PRO A 5 -8.32 -17.38 3.29
N ASP A 6 -8.64 -16.65 2.22
CA ASP A 6 -7.95 -16.68 0.93
C ASP A 6 -7.42 -15.31 0.44
N HIS A 7 -7.71 -14.21 1.11
CA HIS A 7 -7.22 -12.87 0.75
C HIS A 7 -7.19 -11.90 1.94
N VAL A 8 -6.49 -10.75 1.78
CA VAL A 8 -6.38 -9.70 2.81
C VAL A 8 -6.66 -8.34 2.16
N HIS A 9 -7.49 -7.53 2.82
CA HIS A 9 -7.76 -6.15 2.45
C HIS A 9 -7.06 -5.17 3.38
N LEU A 10 -6.29 -4.25 2.80
CA LEU A 10 -5.53 -3.22 3.52
C LEU A 10 -5.93 -1.84 3.02
N LEU A 11 -6.39 -0.99 3.93
CA LEU A 11 -6.47 0.45 3.72
C LEU A 11 -5.19 1.08 4.27
N ILE A 12 -4.38 1.67 3.40
CA ILE A 12 -3.06 2.20 3.75
C ILE A 12 -2.85 3.60 3.16
N GLN A 13 -2.05 4.40 3.84
CA GLN A 13 -1.46 5.61 3.28
C GLN A 13 -0.07 5.29 2.76
N CYS A 14 0.25 5.75 1.55
CA CYS A 14 1.55 5.56 0.92
C CYS A 14 2.14 6.92 0.59
N ASP A 15 3.41 7.13 0.92
CA ASP A 15 4.16 8.27 0.40
C ASP A 15 4.23 8.15 -1.14
N PRO A 16 3.83 9.19 -1.89
CA PRO A 16 3.83 9.14 -3.35
C PRO A 16 5.24 8.94 -3.94
N GLN A 17 6.30 9.40 -3.27
CA GLN A 17 7.69 9.22 -3.72
C GLN A 17 8.20 7.79 -3.47
N PHE A 18 7.63 7.09 -2.48
CA PHE A 18 7.99 5.69 -2.24
C PHE A 18 7.37 4.75 -3.29
N GLY A 19 6.13 5.01 -3.68
CA GLY A 19 5.42 4.31 -4.75
C GLY A 19 4.75 3.00 -4.31
N ILE A 20 3.50 2.82 -4.74
CA ILE A 20 2.63 1.73 -4.26
C ILE A 20 3.17 0.32 -4.55
N HIS A 21 3.83 0.13 -5.69
CA HIS A 21 4.43 -1.15 -6.06
C HIS A 21 5.48 -1.61 -5.04
N ARG A 22 6.30 -0.66 -4.54
CA ARG A 22 7.31 -0.96 -3.53
C ARG A 22 6.65 -1.35 -2.22
N VAL A 23 5.58 -0.66 -1.80
CA VAL A 23 4.83 -1.03 -0.59
C VAL A 23 4.32 -2.46 -0.67
N VAL A 24 3.62 -2.80 -1.74
CA VAL A 24 3.03 -4.14 -1.91
C VAL A 24 4.10 -5.23 -1.97
N LYS A 25 5.23 -4.96 -2.66
CA LYS A 25 6.37 -5.89 -2.71
C LYS A 25 6.93 -6.16 -1.30
N HIS A 26 7.13 -5.12 -0.49
CA HIS A 26 7.64 -5.26 0.88
C HIS A 26 6.65 -6.02 1.75
N LEU A 27 5.36 -5.65 1.72
CA LEU A 27 4.33 -6.31 2.50
C LEU A 27 4.24 -7.81 2.19
N LYS A 28 4.08 -8.17 0.91
CA LYS A 28 3.96 -9.58 0.49
C LYS A 28 5.25 -10.36 0.76
N GLY A 29 6.41 -9.76 0.50
CA GLY A 29 7.70 -10.40 0.71
C GLY A 29 7.99 -10.66 2.20
N TYR A 30 7.82 -9.64 3.04
CA TYR A 30 8.06 -9.73 4.48
C TYR A 30 7.11 -10.72 5.14
N THR A 31 5.80 -10.57 4.90
CA THR A 31 4.79 -11.48 5.49
C THR A 31 4.95 -12.91 5.02
N SER A 32 5.25 -13.15 3.73
CA SER A 32 5.56 -14.49 3.22
C SER A 32 6.74 -15.12 3.97
N ARG A 33 7.81 -14.35 4.21
CA ARG A 33 8.98 -14.84 4.96
C ARG A 33 8.62 -15.18 6.40
N ILE A 34 8.03 -14.25 7.13
CA ILE A 34 7.75 -14.42 8.57
C ILE A 34 6.73 -15.54 8.79
N LEU A 35 5.61 -15.53 8.08
CA LEU A 35 4.55 -16.53 8.27
C LEU A 35 5.02 -17.94 7.85
N ARG A 36 5.82 -18.09 6.79
CA ARG A 36 6.38 -19.40 6.42
C ARG A 36 7.47 -19.87 7.39
N GLN A 37 8.06 -18.98 8.19
CA GLN A 37 8.99 -19.36 9.27
C GLN A 37 8.22 -19.81 10.50
N GLU A 38 7.17 -19.09 10.88
CA GLU A 38 6.33 -19.36 12.05
C GLU A 38 5.42 -20.58 11.85
N PHE A 39 4.94 -20.80 10.62
CA PHE A 39 4.02 -21.88 10.26
C PHE A 39 4.65 -22.79 9.19
N PRO A 40 5.48 -23.78 9.58
CA PRO A 40 6.20 -24.63 8.62
C PRO A 40 5.32 -25.40 7.64
N HIS A 41 4.08 -25.72 8.03
CA HIS A 41 3.11 -26.39 7.15
C HIS A 41 2.73 -25.55 5.91
N LEU A 42 2.93 -24.23 5.94
CA LEU A 42 2.74 -23.37 4.76
C LEU A 42 3.82 -23.61 3.70
N LYS A 43 5.02 -24.05 4.09
CA LYS A 43 6.10 -24.38 3.15
C LYS A 43 5.86 -25.70 2.43
N SER A 44 5.27 -26.69 3.11
CA SER A 44 5.00 -28.00 2.51
C SER A 44 3.80 -27.98 1.56
N ARG A 45 2.80 -27.13 1.82
CA ARG A 45 1.56 -27.07 1.03
C ARG A 45 1.60 -26.05 -0.10
N LEU A 46 2.40 -25.00 0.01
CA LEU A 46 2.38 -23.87 -0.94
C LEU A 46 3.78 -23.53 -1.45
N PRO A 47 3.98 -23.38 -2.78
CA PRO A 47 5.27 -22.91 -3.32
C PRO A 47 5.58 -21.47 -2.90
N SER A 48 4.57 -20.61 -2.80
CA SER A 48 4.64 -19.25 -2.27
C SER A 48 3.40 -18.94 -1.43
N LEU A 49 3.50 -18.04 -0.45
CA LEU A 49 2.32 -17.64 0.34
C LEU A 49 1.35 -16.77 -0.47
N TRP A 50 1.90 -15.84 -1.25
CA TRP A 50 1.15 -14.94 -2.10
C TRP A 50 1.39 -15.26 -3.58
N THR A 51 0.40 -15.00 -4.42
CA THR A 51 0.59 -14.92 -5.87
C THR A 51 1.37 -13.65 -6.23
N ASN A 52 1.77 -13.47 -7.49
CA ASN A 52 2.42 -12.22 -7.91
C ASN A 52 1.43 -11.04 -8.00
N SER A 53 0.17 -11.31 -8.31
CA SER A 53 -0.88 -10.31 -8.52
C SER A 53 -1.33 -9.61 -7.23
N TYR A 54 -1.85 -8.39 -7.36
CA TYR A 54 -2.53 -7.65 -6.30
C TYR A 54 -3.53 -6.67 -6.92
N PHE A 55 -4.57 -6.33 -6.17
CA PHE A 55 -5.51 -5.27 -6.53
C PHE A 55 -5.16 -4.00 -5.76
N VAL A 56 -5.30 -2.84 -6.42
CA VAL A 56 -5.13 -1.54 -5.79
C VAL A 56 -6.17 -0.56 -6.33
N ALA A 57 -6.82 0.16 -5.44
CA ALA A 57 -7.66 1.31 -5.77
C ALA A 57 -7.33 2.46 -4.83
N THR A 58 -7.24 3.67 -5.37
CA THR A 58 -7.13 4.89 -4.56
C THR A 58 -8.48 5.17 -3.93
N VAL A 59 -8.49 5.52 -2.65
CA VAL A 59 -9.67 6.03 -1.96
C VAL A 59 -9.39 7.42 -1.43
N GLY A 60 -10.35 8.32 -1.54
CA GLY A 60 -10.23 9.68 -1.06
C GLY A 60 -11.23 10.61 -1.73
N THR A 61 -11.70 11.59 -0.99
CA THR A 61 -12.47 12.73 -1.50
C THR A 61 -11.61 13.98 -1.35
N VAL A 62 -11.32 14.66 -2.46
CA VAL A 62 -10.71 15.99 -2.43
C VAL A 62 -11.81 17.01 -2.67
N SER A 63 -12.06 17.90 -1.70
CA SER A 63 -13.00 19.00 -1.91
C SER A 63 -12.36 20.13 -2.71
N LEU A 64 -13.18 20.91 -3.43
CA LEU A 64 -12.70 22.10 -4.13
C LEU A 64 -12.03 23.10 -3.19
N ASP A 65 -12.50 23.19 -1.93
CA ASP A 65 -11.91 24.06 -0.91
C ASP A 65 -10.47 23.65 -0.58
N VAL A 66 -10.18 22.34 -0.48
CA VAL A 66 -8.81 21.84 -0.23
C VAL A 66 -7.89 22.17 -1.40
N VAL A 67 -8.38 22.03 -2.64
CA VAL A 67 -7.61 22.41 -3.83
C VAL A 67 -7.35 23.92 -3.85
N LYS A 68 -8.37 24.73 -3.57
CA LYS A 68 -8.28 26.19 -3.54
C LYS A 68 -7.27 26.66 -2.49
N GLN A 69 -7.37 26.16 -1.26
CA GLN A 69 -6.44 26.48 -0.18
C GLN A 69 -5.01 26.09 -0.55
N TYR A 70 -4.82 24.92 -1.19
CA TYR A 70 -3.50 24.51 -1.67
C TYR A 70 -2.91 25.50 -2.68
N ILE A 71 -3.70 25.95 -3.66
CA ILE A 71 -3.27 26.93 -4.68
C ILE A 71 -2.93 28.28 -4.03
N GLU A 72 -3.79 28.80 -3.15
CA GLU A 72 -3.59 30.09 -2.47
C GLU A 72 -2.38 30.08 -1.54
N SER A 73 -2.01 28.92 -0.99
CA SER A 73 -0.82 28.75 -0.14
C SER A 73 0.50 28.64 -0.91
N GLN A 74 0.48 28.55 -2.25
CA GLN A 74 1.71 28.48 -3.04
C GLN A 74 2.44 29.83 -3.04
N PRO A 75 3.73 29.88 -2.71
CA PRO A 75 4.50 31.12 -2.79
C PRO A 75 4.55 31.63 -4.23
N THR A 76 4.31 32.92 -4.43
CA THR A 76 4.46 33.54 -5.74
C THR A 76 5.95 33.63 -6.09
N ARG A 77 6.30 33.32 -7.34
CA ARG A 77 7.69 33.21 -7.84
C ARG A 77 8.53 34.50 -7.77
N ASN A 78 8.00 35.59 -7.21
CA ASN A 78 8.59 36.93 -7.24
C ASN A 78 9.09 37.43 -5.87
N GLY A 79 9.47 36.52 -4.97
CA GLY A 79 10.18 36.83 -3.71
C GLY A 79 11.69 36.63 -3.82
N LYS A 80 12.35 37.31 -4.75
CA LYS A 80 13.77 37.67 -4.70
C LYS A 80 13.89 39.17 -4.89
#